data_AF-A0A6B2VK66-F1
#
_entry.id   AF-A0A6B2VK66-F1
#
_cell.length_a   1.000
_cell.length_b   1.000
_cell.length_c   1.000
_cell.angle_alpha   90.00
_cell.angle_beta   90.00
_cell.angle_gamma   90.00
#
_symmetry.space_group_name_H-M   'P 1'
#
loop_
_entity.id
_entity.type
_entity.pdbx_description
1 polymer ?
#
loop_
_entity_poly.entity_id
_entity_poly.type
_entity_poly.pdbx_seq_one_letter_code
_entity_poly.pdbx_strand_id
1 'polypeptide(L)'
;PKAGQSDRGAAPGGDRTGSAGQSSPAPSEGGDTGDAPAPSATDGGGETPGSAAPQTTGTGAAHGFALRKDAAGFQLAVPDGWTRTPKNTQGQVTYAKGGFELIVVPGRDSAAEFGSDPMAYQREREGELQAYRSSSWATSSGLRTIQVGGQTMAEGQFTWNDAGRRELFVRNVAILLNGRYHVLQVRGPAAQRDKVDQVYEQASASYRYTG
;
A
#
# COMPACT_ATOMS: atom_id res chain seq x y z
N PRO A 1 63.35 -41.86 21.40
CA PRO A 1 64.73 -42.03 20.87
C PRO A 1 64.74 -41.85 19.34
N LYS A 2 65.53 -40.88 18.81
CA LYS A 2 65.72 -40.50 17.38
C LYS A 2 64.44 -40.13 16.60
N ALA A 3 64.26 -38.92 16.02
CA ALA A 3 65.05 -38.17 15.01
C ALA A 3 64.93 -38.78 13.59
N GLY A 4 64.76 -38.02 12.49
CA GLY A 4 64.72 -36.55 12.29
C GLY A 4 63.74 -36.13 11.17
N GLN A 5 63.39 -34.85 11.02
CA GLN A 5 64.15 -33.81 10.27
C GLN A 5 63.99 -34.02 8.74
N SER A 6 63.11 -33.30 8.03
CA SER A 6 63.06 -31.85 7.73
C SER A 6 64.23 -31.34 6.88
N ASP A 7 63.89 -30.67 5.77
CA ASP A 7 64.34 -29.31 5.37
C ASP A 7 64.85 -29.11 3.92
N ARG A 8 64.36 -28.00 3.32
CA ARG A 8 65.03 -27.07 2.36
C ARG A 8 65.59 -27.66 1.04
N GLY A 9 65.48 -27.01 -0.13
CA GLY A 9 64.98 -25.67 -0.50
C GLY A 9 65.66 -25.18 -1.80
N ALA A 10 65.32 -23.97 -2.25
CA ALA A 10 65.96 -23.19 -3.33
C ALA A 10 65.61 -23.48 -4.83
N ALA A 11 65.32 -22.38 -5.55
CA ALA A 11 65.46 -22.18 -7.00
C ALA A 11 66.92 -21.70 -7.31
N PRO A 12 67.38 -21.23 -8.51
CA PRO A 12 66.65 -20.68 -9.68
C PRO A 12 67.26 -20.95 -11.10
N GLY A 13 66.75 -20.25 -12.14
CA GLY A 13 67.37 -20.04 -13.48
C GLY A 13 66.45 -20.42 -14.67
N GLY A 14 66.42 -19.72 -15.82
CA GLY A 14 66.98 -18.42 -16.18
C GLY A 14 66.87 -18.06 -17.68
N ASP A 15 66.68 -16.75 -17.97
CA ASP A 15 67.20 -15.98 -19.12
C ASP A 15 66.45 -15.84 -20.49
N ARG A 16 66.39 -14.57 -20.98
CA ARG A 16 66.07 -14.01 -22.35
C ARG A 16 64.64 -14.17 -22.91
N THR A 17 63.90 -13.16 -23.41
CA THR A 17 64.06 -11.69 -23.68
C THR A 17 62.64 -11.06 -23.89
N GLY A 18 62.36 -9.75 -24.05
CA GLY A 18 63.17 -8.53 -24.24
C GLY A 18 62.34 -7.21 -24.22
N SER A 19 62.66 -6.23 -25.10
CA SER A 19 62.26 -4.79 -25.09
C SER A 19 61.44 -4.35 -26.34
N ALA A 20 60.75 -3.19 -26.50
CA ALA A 20 60.30 -2.06 -25.65
C ALA A 20 59.34 -1.10 -26.44
N GLY A 21 58.74 -0.09 -25.78
CA GLY A 21 58.11 1.11 -26.41
C GLY A 21 56.64 1.38 -25.96
N GLN A 22 56.36 2.32 -25.04
CA GLN A 22 56.08 3.77 -25.27
C GLN A 22 54.66 4.07 -25.86
N SER A 23 53.81 4.96 -25.33
CA SER A 23 53.92 5.99 -24.27
C SER A 23 52.54 6.35 -23.66
N SER A 24 52.53 6.93 -22.45
CA SER A 24 51.42 7.77 -21.91
C SER A 24 51.68 9.26 -22.26
N PRO A 25 50.74 10.21 -22.09
CA PRO A 25 50.46 10.75 -20.74
C PRO A 25 49.00 11.18 -20.48
N ALA A 26 48.69 11.44 -19.20
CA ALA A 26 47.57 12.28 -18.76
C ALA A 26 48.05 13.72 -18.49
N PRO A 27 47.15 14.72 -18.42
CA PRO A 27 47.42 16.01 -17.78
C PRO A 27 46.96 16.02 -16.30
N SER A 28 47.70 16.75 -15.45
CA SER A 28 47.47 16.83 -14.00
C SER A 28 46.78 18.13 -13.56
N GLU A 29 46.07 18.02 -12.43
CA GLU A 29 46.03 18.91 -11.24
C GLU A 29 46.11 20.45 -11.36
N GLY A 30 45.22 21.10 -10.59
CA GLY A 30 45.65 22.15 -9.64
C GLY A 30 45.11 23.57 -9.88
N GLY A 31 44.38 24.13 -8.89
CA GLY A 31 43.99 25.55 -8.89
C GLY A 31 42.87 25.90 -7.91
N ASP A 32 43.22 26.11 -6.63
CA ASP A 32 42.35 26.78 -5.65
C ASP A 32 42.37 28.30 -5.86
N THR A 33 41.21 28.96 -5.87
CA THR A 33 40.98 30.34 -5.36
C THR A 33 39.48 30.70 -5.46
N GLY A 34 38.85 30.97 -4.33
CA GLY A 34 38.05 32.19 -4.16
C GLY A 34 36.54 32.23 -4.54
N ASP A 35 35.81 32.78 -3.57
CA ASP A 35 34.60 33.59 -3.70
C ASP A 35 33.22 32.93 -3.91
N ALA A 36 32.28 33.36 -3.07
CA ALA A 36 30.87 33.07 -3.17
C ALA A 36 30.10 34.40 -3.22
N PRO A 37 29.08 34.50 -4.09
CA PRO A 37 27.87 35.16 -3.63
C PRO A 37 26.57 34.38 -3.92
N ALA A 38 25.66 34.52 -2.96
CA ALA A 38 24.19 34.61 -2.98
C ALA A 38 23.34 34.19 -4.23
N PRO A 39 22.07 33.77 -4.01
CA PRO A 39 21.26 33.11 -5.04
C PRO A 39 20.56 34.08 -6.01
N SER A 40 20.46 33.68 -7.28
CA SER A 40 19.53 34.26 -8.24
C SER A 40 18.18 33.54 -8.18
N ALA A 41 17.16 34.24 -7.69
CA ALA A 41 15.78 33.85 -7.90
C ALA A 41 15.38 34.14 -9.36
N THR A 42 14.75 33.18 -10.03
CA THR A 42 13.95 33.45 -11.23
C THR A 42 12.63 32.70 -11.10
N ASP A 43 11.54 33.47 -11.11
CA ASP A 43 10.17 32.99 -11.09
C ASP A 43 9.82 32.25 -12.40
N GLY A 44 8.94 31.26 -12.32
CA GLY A 44 8.71 30.31 -13.40
C GLY A 44 7.66 29.28 -13.03
N GLY A 45 6.40 29.72 -12.99
CA GLY A 45 5.26 28.91 -12.57
C GLY A 45 5.12 27.59 -13.33
N GLY A 46 5.34 26.48 -12.63
CA GLY A 46 4.89 25.15 -13.02
C GLY A 46 3.70 24.75 -12.17
N GLU A 47 2.50 24.76 -12.74
CA GLU A 47 1.26 24.38 -12.06
C GLU A 47 1.38 22.95 -11.52
N THR A 48 1.60 22.82 -10.22
CA THR A 48 1.46 21.52 -9.55
C THR A 48 -0.03 21.22 -9.48
N PRO A 49 -0.53 20.09 -10.00
CA PRO A 49 -1.90 19.67 -9.77
C PRO A 49 -2.03 19.33 -8.29
N GLY A 50 -2.42 20.33 -7.50
CA GLY A 50 -2.70 20.14 -6.09
C GLY A 50 -3.79 19.09 -5.95
N SER A 51 -3.48 17.98 -5.29
CA SER A 51 -4.47 16.97 -4.92
C SER A 51 -5.55 17.61 -4.06
N ALA A 52 -6.60 18.09 -4.71
CA ALA A 52 -7.77 18.64 -4.07
C ALA A 52 -8.51 17.51 -3.36
N ALA A 53 -8.07 17.19 -2.14
CA ALA A 53 -8.81 16.35 -1.21
C ALA A 53 -10.21 16.98 -1.05
N PRO A 54 -11.30 16.29 -1.44
CA PRO A 54 -12.63 16.84 -1.35
C PRO A 54 -12.93 17.24 0.09
N GLN A 55 -13.12 18.54 0.34
CA GLN A 55 -13.43 19.06 1.66
C GLN A 55 -14.84 18.59 2.07
N THR A 56 -14.94 17.50 2.82
CA THR A 56 -16.21 16.95 3.32
C THR A 56 -16.70 17.74 4.54
N THR A 57 -17.01 19.02 4.33
CA THR A 57 -17.62 19.90 5.35
C THR A 57 -19.16 19.82 5.38
N GLY A 58 -19.76 18.98 4.53
CA GLY A 58 -21.19 18.65 4.58
C GLY A 58 -21.46 17.35 5.33
N THR A 59 -22.47 17.34 6.20
CA THR A 59 -22.99 16.15 6.89
C THR A 59 -23.81 15.20 5.98
N GLY A 60 -23.68 15.35 4.66
CA GLY A 60 -24.37 14.57 3.64
C GLY A 60 -23.40 13.82 2.74
N ALA A 61 -23.90 12.79 2.07
CA ALA A 61 -23.14 12.07 1.04
C ALA A 61 -22.95 12.95 -0.22
N ALA A 62 -21.86 12.73 -0.97
CA ALA A 62 -21.64 13.41 -2.24
C ALA A 62 -22.69 13.03 -3.31
N HIS A 63 -22.82 13.83 -4.36
CA HIS A 63 -23.75 13.55 -5.46
C HIS A 63 -23.55 12.15 -6.07
N GLY A 64 -24.65 11.40 -6.23
CA GLY A 64 -24.64 10.00 -6.69
C GLY A 64 -24.41 8.97 -5.57
N PHE A 65 -24.40 9.41 -4.31
CA PHE A 65 -24.34 8.58 -3.12
C PHE A 65 -25.45 8.95 -2.14
N ALA A 66 -25.97 7.95 -1.43
CA ALA A 66 -26.90 8.10 -0.33
C ALA A 66 -26.24 7.66 0.99
N LEU A 67 -26.37 8.49 2.03
CA LEU A 67 -25.95 8.13 3.38
C LEU A 67 -26.96 7.12 3.95
N ARG A 68 -26.52 5.88 4.21
CA ARG A 68 -27.37 4.78 4.69
C ARG A 68 -27.00 4.39 6.11
N LYS A 69 -27.98 4.40 7.01
CA LYS A 69 -27.92 3.76 8.33
C LYS A 69 -28.37 2.31 8.19
N ASP A 70 -27.49 1.39 8.52
CA ASP A 70 -27.65 -0.06 8.35
C ASP A 70 -28.12 -0.72 9.64
N ALA A 71 -29.04 -1.70 9.52
CA ALA A 71 -29.50 -2.52 10.63
C ALA A 71 -28.39 -3.35 11.30
N ALA A 72 -27.23 -3.53 10.66
CA ALA A 72 -26.05 -4.17 11.24
C ALA A 72 -25.19 -3.23 12.11
N GLY A 73 -25.71 -2.05 12.50
CA GLY A 73 -25.10 -1.18 13.51
C GLY A 73 -24.04 -0.23 12.97
N PHE A 74 -24.18 0.25 11.74
CA PHE A 74 -23.27 1.25 11.16
C PHE A 74 -23.98 2.21 10.22
N GLN A 75 -23.29 3.26 9.79
CA GLN A 75 -23.72 4.20 8.76
C GLN A 75 -22.57 4.49 7.80
N LEU A 76 -22.85 4.57 6.49
CA LEU A 76 -21.90 5.04 5.46
C LEU A 76 -22.61 5.50 4.19
N ALA A 77 -21.91 6.24 3.34
CA ALA A 77 -22.33 6.61 2.00
C ALA A 77 -22.19 5.41 1.04
N VAL A 78 -23.27 5.11 0.33
CA VAL A 78 -23.34 4.01 -0.66
C VAL A 78 -23.82 4.61 -1.99
N PRO A 79 -23.27 4.22 -3.15
CA PRO A 79 -23.70 4.79 -4.42
C PRO A 79 -25.16 4.45 -4.76
N ASP A 80 -25.80 5.31 -5.54
CA ASP A 80 -27.23 5.18 -5.83
C ASP A 80 -27.59 3.95 -6.67
N GLY A 81 -28.70 3.32 -6.29
CA GLY A 81 -29.21 2.09 -6.90
C GLY A 81 -28.32 0.86 -6.69
N TRP A 82 -27.45 0.84 -5.68
CA TRP A 82 -26.76 -0.38 -5.23
C TRP A 82 -27.70 -1.24 -4.37
N THR A 83 -27.64 -2.55 -4.61
CA THR A 83 -28.46 -3.55 -3.90
C THR A 83 -27.74 -4.00 -2.64
N ARG A 84 -28.46 -4.11 -1.51
CA ARG A 84 -27.90 -4.56 -0.22
C ARG A 84 -28.18 -6.05 0.00
N THR A 85 -27.14 -6.80 0.32
CA THR A 85 -27.19 -8.14 0.90
C THR A 85 -27.02 -8.03 2.43
N PRO A 86 -27.89 -8.65 3.25
CA PRO A 86 -27.79 -8.59 4.71
C PRO A 86 -26.56 -9.35 5.24
N LYS A 87 -26.28 -9.18 6.54
CA LYS A 87 -25.11 -9.77 7.20
C LYS A 87 -25.08 -11.30 7.03
N ASN A 88 -24.05 -11.82 6.38
CA ASN A 88 -23.85 -13.24 6.15
C ASN A 88 -23.14 -13.94 7.34
N THR A 89 -22.87 -15.24 7.20
CA THR A 89 -22.16 -16.06 8.21
C THR A 89 -20.71 -15.62 8.44
N GLN A 90 -20.09 -14.93 7.49
CA GLN A 90 -18.77 -14.31 7.63
C GLN A 90 -18.85 -12.91 8.25
N GLY A 91 -20.02 -12.45 8.72
CA GLY A 91 -20.20 -11.13 9.32
C GLY A 91 -20.20 -9.95 8.33
N GLN A 92 -20.14 -10.22 7.02
CA GLN A 92 -20.11 -9.22 5.96
C GLN A 92 -21.52 -8.73 5.63
N VAL A 93 -21.73 -7.42 5.54
CA VAL A 93 -22.83 -6.79 4.80
C VAL A 93 -22.26 -6.30 3.47
N THR A 94 -22.94 -6.60 2.36
CA THR A 94 -22.46 -6.20 1.02
C THR A 94 -23.45 -5.28 0.35
N TYR A 95 -22.95 -4.22 -0.27
CA TYR A 95 -23.68 -3.42 -1.26
C TYR A 95 -23.06 -3.68 -2.64
N ALA A 96 -23.87 -3.94 -3.67
CA ALA A 96 -23.36 -4.35 -4.98
C ALA A 96 -24.15 -3.75 -6.15
N LYS A 97 -23.47 -3.54 -7.29
CA LYS A 97 -24.08 -3.23 -8.59
C LYS A 97 -23.15 -3.60 -9.74
N GLY A 98 -23.60 -4.47 -10.64
CA GLY A 98 -22.78 -4.92 -11.77
C GLY A 98 -21.52 -5.65 -11.30
N GLY A 99 -20.35 -5.24 -11.77
CA GLY A 99 -19.05 -5.80 -11.35
C GLY A 99 -18.45 -5.18 -10.08
N PHE A 100 -19.19 -4.32 -9.36
CA PHE A 100 -18.69 -3.61 -8.18
C PHE A 100 -19.39 -4.06 -6.89
N GLU A 101 -18.60 -4.14 -5.82
CA GLU A 101 -19.09 -4.43 -4.47
C GLU A 101 -18.37 -3.58 -3.41
N LEU A 102 -19.10 -3.27 -2.34
CA LEU A 102 -18.67 -2.63 -1.11
C LEU A 102 -19.05 -3.55 0.04
N ILE A 103 -18.04 -4.16 0.66
CA ILE A 103 -18.15 -5.11 1.76
C ILE A 103 -17.84 -4.36 3.05
N VAL A 104 -18.70 -4.54 4.05
CA VAL A 104 -18.55 -3.95 5.39
C VAL A 104 -18.62 -5.08 6.43
N VAL A 105 -17.58 -5.21 7.24
CA VAL A 105 -17.53 -6.15 8.38
C VAL A 105 -17.49 -5.33 9.67
N PRO A 106 -18.64 -5.07 10.33
CA PRO A 106 -18.71 -4.18 11.48
C PRO A 106 -18.32 -4.91 12.78
N GLY A 107 -17.02 -4.92 13.11
CA GLY A 107 -16.54 -5.37 14.41
C GLY A 107 -16.69 -6.88 14.64
N ARG A 108 -16.45 -7.71 13.62
CA ARG A 108 -16.45 -9.19 13.74
C ARG A 108 -15.26 -9.66 14.59
N ASP A 109 -14.08 -9.22 14.22
CA ASP A 109 -12.81 -9.70 14.75
C ASP A 109 -12.36 -8.79 15.89
N SER A 110 -11.75 -9.34 16.95
CA SER A 110 -11.35 -8.58 18.13
C SER A 110 -9.83 -8.39 18.23
N ALA A 111 -9.37 -7.25 18.74
CA ALA A 111 -7.95 -7.02 19.01
C ALA A 111 -7.42 -7.87 20.18
N ALA A 112 -8.31 -8.42 21.02
CA ALA A 112 -7.93 -9.40 22.04
C ALA A 112 -7.49 -10.75 21.43
N GLU A 113 -8.03 -11.10 20.26
CA GLU A 113 -7.69 -12.33 19.53
C GLU A 113 -6.60 -12.11 18.47
N PHE A 114 -6.71 -11.03 17.70
CA PHE A 114 -5.85 -10.77 16.53
C PHE A 114 -4.76 -9.70 16.77
N GLY A 115 -4.65 -9.17 17.99
CA GLY A 115 -3.74 -8.07 18.33
C GLY A 115 -4.25 -6.70 17.91
N SER A 116 -3.61 -5.64 18.40
CA SER A 116 -4.04 -4.24 18.23
C SER A 116 -3.33 -3.45 17.13
N ASP A 117 -2.57 -4.11 16.24
CA ASP A 117 -1.95 -3.49 15.06
C ASP A 117 -2.80 -3.76 13.80
N PRO A 118 -3.49 -2.75 13.24
CA PRO A 118 -4.28 -2.92 12.03
C PRO A 118 -3.48 -3.34 10.80
N MET A 119 -2.20 -2.98 10.71
CA MET A 119 -1.36 -3.32 9.56
C MET A 119 -0.98 -4.80 9.57
N ALA A 120 -0.61 -5.33 10.74
CA ALA A 120 -0.42 -6.77 10.92
C ALA A 120 -1.72 -7.55 10.68
N TYR A 121 -2.83 -7.09 11.26
CA TYR A 121 -4.16 -7.70 11.06
C TYR A 121 -4.56 -7.74 9.57
N GLN A 122 -4.49 -6.61 8.85
CA GLN A 122 -4.88 -6.52 7.44
C GLN A 122 -4.05 -7.48 6.57
N ARG A 123 -2.72 -7.50 6.77
CA ARG A 123 -1.82 -8.32 5.97
C ARG A 123 -2.01 -9.81 6.22
N GLU A 124 -2.13 -10.23 7.48
CA GLU A 124 -2.01 -11.64 7.87
C GLU A 124 -3.34 -12.33 8.22
N ARG A 125 -4.33 -11.59 8.75
CA ARG A 125 -5.49 -12.16 9.46
C ARG A 125 -6.83 -11.83 8.81
N GLU A 126 -6.96 -10.66 8.20
CA GLU A 126 -8.22 -10.18 7.65
C GLU A 126 -8.77 -11.14 6.59
N GLY A 127 -9.93 -11.76 6.87
CA GLY A 127 -10.54 -12.76 5.99
C GLY A 127 -10.88 -12.25 4.58
N GLU A 128 -11.13 -10.94 4.44
CA GLU A 128 -11.55 -10.32 3.17
C GLU A 128 -10.41 -10.21 2.15
N LEU A 129 -9.15 -10.37 2.59
CA LEU A 129 -7.96 -10.44 1.75
C LEU A 129 -7.46 -11.89 1.55
N GLN A 130 -8.25 -12.90 1.94
CA GLN A 130 -7.86 -14.29 1.76
C GLN A 130 -7.73 -14.68 0.29
N ALA A 131 -8.63 -14.21 -0.58
CA ALA A 131 -8.57 -14.47 -2.02
C ALA A 131 -7.28 -13.91 -2.64
N TYR A 132 -6.91 -12.67 -2.27
CA TYR A 132 -5.63 -12.04 -2.61
C TYR A 132 -4.44 -12.92 -2.18
N ARG A 133 -4.38 -13.34 -0.91
CA ARG A 133 -3.29 -14.18 -0.37
C ARG A 133 -3.19 -15.56 -1.02
N SER A 134 -4.31 -16.12 -1.50
CA SER A 134 -4.35 -17.43 -2.15
C SER A 134 -4.15 -17.40 -3.67
N SER A 135 -4.06 -16.21 -4.29
CA SER A 135 -4.00 -16.09 -5.74
C SER A 135 -2.61 -16.44 -6.29
N SER A 136 -2.57 -17.07 -7.46
CA SER A 136 -1.33 -17.35 -8.20
C SER A 136 -0.70 -16.10 -8.83
N TRP A 137 -1.46 -15.00 -8.90
CA TRP A 137 -0.96 -13.69 -9.30
C TRP A 137 -1.69 -12.61 -8.52
N ALA A 138 -0.93 -11.79 -7.80
CA ALA A 138 -1.45 -10.67 -7.04
C ALA A 138 -0.38 -9.60 -6.81
N THR A 139 -0.80 -8.35 -6.61
CA THR A 139 0.04 -7.21 -6.24
C THR A 139 -0.63 -6.37 -5.15
N SER A 140 0.18 -5.73 -4.29
CA SER A 140 -0.30 -4.76 -3.31
C SER A 140 0.48 -3.46 -3.40
N SER A 141 -0.20 -2.33 -3.26
CA SER A 141 0.37 -0.98 -3.28
C SER A 141 -0.34 -0.09 -2.26
N GLY A 142 0.23 1.10 -2.00
CA GLY A 142 -0.40 2.10 -1.13
C GLY A 142 -0.64 1.66 0.33
N LEU A 143 0.05 0.62 0.81
CA LEU A 143 -0.05 0.14 2.18
C LEU A 143 0.45 1.22 3.15
N ARG A 144 -0.43 1.73 4.01
CA ARG A 144 -0.05 2.69 5.07
C ARG A 144 -0.94 2.58 6.31
N THR A 145 -0.36 2.90 7.45
CA THR A 145 -1.07 3.10 8.71
C THR A 145 -1.44 4.57 8.85
N ILE A 146 -2.67 4.87 9.23
CA ILE A 146 -3.19 6.22 9.45
C ILE A 146 -3.70 6.30 10.89
N GLN A 147 -3.43 7.42 11.56
CA GLN A 147 -3.94 7.73 12.90
C GLN A 147 -4.72 9.05 12.85
N VAL A 148 -6.01 9.01 13.19
CA VAL A 148 -6.90 10.19 13.21
C VAL A 148 -7.71 10.17 14.50
N GLY A 149 -7.65 11.25 15.30
CA GLY A 149 -8.49 11.38 16.51
C GLY A 149 -8.33 10.25 17.54
N GLY A 150 -7.16 9.61 17.61
CA GLY A 150 -6.89 8.44 18.48
C GLY A 150 -7.29 7.09 17.89
N GLN A 151 -7.91 7.06 16.71
CA GLN A 151 -8.24 5.85 15.96
C GLN A 151 -7.10 5.48 15.01
N THR A 152 -6.56 4.26 15.14
CA THR A 152 -5.58 3.69 14.21
C THR A 152 -6.30 2.84 13.17
N MET A 153 -5.92 2.99 11.91
CA MET A 153 -6.38 2.15 10.81
C MET A 153 -5.22 1.84 9.86
N ALA A 154 -5.30 0.70 9.18
CA ALA A 154 -4.45 0.39 8.05
C ALA A 154 -5.29 0.43 6.78
N GLU A 155 -4.72 0.97 5.70
CA GLU A 155 -5.32 0.85 4.38
C GLU A 155 -4.32 0.33 3.35
N GLY A 156 -4.87 -0.18 2.24
CA GLY A 156 -4.08 -0.67 1.11
C GLY A 156 -4.88 -0.79 -0.16
N GLN A 157 -4.15 -0.90 -1.27
CA GLN A 157 -4.66 -1.24 -2.58
C GLN A 157 -4.15 -2.63 -2.97
N PHE A 158 -5.01 -3.43 -3.58
CA PHE A 158 -4.72 -4.82 -3.92
C PHE A 158 -5.28 -5.13 -5.29
N THR A 159 -4.51 -5.88 -6.08
CA THR A 159 -4.95 -6.39 -7.38
C THR A 159 -4.70 -7.90 -7.42
N TRP A 160 -5.67 -8.68 -7.89
CA TRP A 160 -5.49 -10.12 -8.09
C TRP A 160 -6.44 -10.65 -9.17
N ASN A 161 -6.18 -11.86 -9.67
CA ASN A 161 -7.09 -12.55 -10.57
C ASN A 161 -8.21 -13.25 -9.79
N ASP A 162 -9.48 -12.96 -10.14
CA ASP A 162 -10.63 -13.69 -9.63
C ASP A 162 -10.67 -15.15 -10.13
N ALA A 163 -11.62 -15.95 -9.63
CA ALA A 163 -11.78 -17.35 -10.04
C ALA A 163 -12.08 -17.52 -11.56
N GLY A 164 -12.55 -16.45 -12.23
CA GLY A 164 -12.76 -16.38 -13.68
C GLY A 164 -11.56 -15.81 -14.45
N ARG A 165 -10.40 -15.65 -13.82
CA ARG A 165 -9.17 -15.03 -14.37
C ARG A 165 -9.33 -13.57 -14.82
N ARG A 166 -10.27 -12.84 -14.21
CA ARG A 166 -10.44 -11.40 -14.44
C ARG A 166 -9.65 -10.63 -13.39
N GLU A 167 -8.95 -9.60 -13.82
CA GLU A 167 -8.19 -8.72 -12.95
C GLU A 167 -9.13 -7.84 -12.13
N LEU A 168 -9.10 -8.02 -10.80
CA LEU A 168 -9.89 -7.31 -9.82
C LEU A 168 -8.98 -6.31 -9.08
N PHE A 169 -9.41 -5.05 -8.99
CA PHE A 169 -8.76 -4.02 -8.17
C PHE A 169 -9.62 -3.73 -6.93
N VAL A 170 -8.94 -3.57 -5.80
CA VAL A 170 -9.56 -3.49 -4.48
C VAL A 170 -8.90 -2.42 -3.63
N ARG A 171 -9.71 -1.57 -3.00
CA ARG A 171 -9.31 -0.68 -1.89
C ARG A 171 -9.82 -1.26 -0.59
N ASN A 172 -8.98 -1.31 0.44
CA ASN A 172 -9.30 -1.91 1.73
C ASN A 172 -8.84 -1.04 2.89
N VAL A 173 -9.66 -0.91 3.93
CA VAL A 173 -9.27 -0.34 5.23
C VAL A 173 -9.73 -1.22 6.38
N ALA A 174 -8.79 -1.51 7.29
CA ALA A 174 -9.05 -2.13 8.58
C ALA A 174 -8.94 -1.07 9.68
N ILE A 175 -10.04 -0.77 10.35
CA ILE A 175 -10.13 0.26 11.39
C ILE A 175 -10.27 -0.44 12.76
N LEU A 176 -9.41 -0.10 13.72
CA LEU A 176 -9.60 -0.56 15.10
C LEU A 176 -10.50 0.43 15.87
N LEU A 177 -11.73 0.01 16.17
CA LEU A 177 -12.73 0.78 16.92
C LEU A 177 -13.16 0.00 18.16
N ASN A 178 -13.10 0.61 19.35
CA ASN A 178 -13.60 0.02 20.60
C ASN A 178 -13.09 -1.43 20.84
N GLY A 179 -11.85 -1.71 20.45
CA GLY A 179 -11.22 -3.04 20.58
C GLY A 179 -11.63 -4.08 19.53
N ARG A 180 -12.42 -3.72 18.50
CA ARG A 180 -12.81 -4.61 17.39
C ARG A 180 -12.42 -4.04 16.03
N TYR A 181 -12.21 -4.91 15.05
CA TYR A 181 -11.85 -4.54 13.69
C TYR A 181 -13.08 -4.32 12.82
N HIS A 182 -13.14 -3.13 12.21
CA HIS A 182 -14.15 -2.72 11.25
C HIS A 182 -13.48 -2.65 9.88
N VAL A 183 -13.85 -3.57 8.99
CA VAL A 183 -13.27 -3.65 7.64
C VAL A 183 -14.24 -3.04 6.64
N LEU A 184 -13.74 -2.13 5.81
CA LEU A 184 -14.43 -1.67 4.60
C LEU A 184 -13.56 -2.02 3.40
N GLN A 185 -14.13 -2.81 2.49
CA GLN A 185 -13.47 -3.22 1.25
C GLN A 185 -14.34 -2.84 0.06
N VAL A 186 -13.77 -2.15 -0.93
CA VAL A 186 -14.43 -1.91 -2.22
C VAL A 186 -13.66 -2.64 -3.30
N ARG A 187 -14.38 -3.42 -4.12
CA ARG A 187 -13.81 -4.21 -5.21
C ARG A 187 -14.52 -3.96 -6.53
N GLY A 188 -13.78 -4.00 -7.63
CA GLY A 188 -14.29 -3.87 -8.99
C GLY A 188 -13.26 -4.25 -10.05
N PRO A 189 -13.62 -4.18 -11.35
CA PRO A 189 -12.68 -4.51 -12.44
C PRO A 189 -11.47 -3.58 -12.42
N ALA A 190 -10.26 -4.09 -12.61
CA ALA A 190 -9.03 -3.28 -12.55
C ALA A 190 -8.98 -2.15 -13.60
N ALA A 191 -9.64 -2.35 -14.74
CA ALA A 191 -9.85 -1.33 -15.77
C ALA A 191 -10.75 -0.15 -15.34
N GLN A 192 -11.43 -0.25 -14.18
CA GLN A 192 -12.35 0.76 -13.63
C GLN A 192 -11.96 1.17 -12.20
N ARG A 193 -10.66 1.14 -11.88
CA ARG A 193 -10.10 1.51 -10.56
C ARG A 193 -10.59 2.86 -10.04
N ASP A 194 -10.70 3.88 -10.88
CA ASP A 194 -11.16 5.22 -10.48
C ASP A 194 -12.56 5.17 -9.83
N LYS A 195 -13.41 4.23 -10.26
CA LYS A 195 -14.72 4.02 -9.65
C LYS A 195 -14.62 3.29 -8.30
N VAL A 196 -13.71 2.32 -8.16
CA VAL A 196 -13.40 1.67 -6.89
C VAL A 196 -12.90 2.70 -5.88
N ASP A 197 -11.96 3.56 -6.30
CA ASP A 197 -11.41 4.65 -5.49
C ASP A 197 -12.51 5.64 -5.08
N GLN A 198 -13.31 6.15 -6.03
CA GLN A 198 -14.42 7.06 -5.71
C GLN A 198 -15.40 6.48 -4.67
N VAL A 199 -15.74 5.19 -4.80
CA VAL A 199 -16.66 4.54 -3.85
C VAL A 199 -15.99 4.33 -2.49
N TYR A 200 -14.71 3.96 -2.47
CA TYR A 200 -13.93 3.79 -1.24
C TYR A 200 -13.83 5.09 -0.45
N GLU A 201 -13.41 6.21 -1.07
CA GLU A 201 -13.21 7.48 -0.36
C GLU A 201 -14.52 7.98 0.27
N GLN A 202 -15.66 7.83 -0.43
CA GLN A 202 -16.97 8.20 0.13
C GLN A 202 -17.40 7.27 1.26
N ALA A 203 -17.22 5.95 1.09
CA ALA A 203 -17.60 4.95 2.08
C ALA A 203 -16.78 5.06 3.37
N SER A 204 -15.45 5.23 3.28
CA SER A 204 -14.54 5.30 4.43
C SER A 204 -14.69 6.61 5.21
N ALA A 205 -14.73 7.77 4.55
CA ALA A 205 -14.85 9.07 5.20
C ALA A 205 -16.17 9.22 5.99
N SER A 206 -17.26 8.66 5.45
CA SER A 206 -18.59 8.70 6.06
C SER A 206 -18.87 7.55 7.04
N TYR A 207 -17.97 6.57 7.18
CA TYR A 207 -18.20 5.42 8.05
C TYR A 207 -18.33 5.83 9.51
N ARG A 208 -19.43 5.43 10.15
CA ARG A 208 -19.65 5.56 11.59
C ARG A 208 -20.23 4.26 12.12
N TYR A 209 -19.66 3.73 13.19
CA TYR A 209 -20.31 2.66 13.96
C TYR A 209 -21.44 3.27 14.81
N THR A 210 -22.58 2.57 14.90
CA THR A 210 -23.82 3.07 15.53
C THR A 210 -24.50 2.04 16.43
N GLY A 211 -23.74 1.07 16.95
CA GLY A 211 -24.19 0.04 17.90
C GLY A 211 -23.11 -0.27 18.93
#